data_AF-L9YZ46-F1
#
_entry.id   AF-L9YZ46-F1
#
_cell.length_a   1.000
_cell.length_b   1.000
_cell.length_c   1.000
_cell.angle_alpha   90.00
_cell.angle_beta   90.00
_cell.angle_gamma   90.00
#
_symmetry.space_group_name_H-M   'P 1'
#
loop_
_entity.id
_entity.type
_entity.pdbx_description
1 polymer ?
#
loop_
_entity_poly.entity_id
_entity_poly.type
_entity_poly.pdbx_seq_one_letter_code
_entity_poly.pdbx_strand_id
1 'polypeptide(L)'
;MSTSVKVTDRTKSHLEELQAEIRLETGRKVTQQELLERIITETYESKDELIDSFRDDFEPLSDDEIEQWLSGSSDWGVETNEDEIDAVLYGE
;
A
#
# COMPACT_ATOMS: atom_id res chain seq x y z
N MET A 1 20.57 18.43 15.43
CA MET A 1 19.37 19.30 15.34
C MET A 1 18.17 18.44 15.69
N SER A 2 17.32 18.85 16.64
CA SER A 2 16.06 18.16 16.88
C SER A 2 14.98 18.75 15.97
N THR A 3 14.34 17.90 15.18
CA THR A 3 13.21 18.27 14.32
C THR A 3 11.93 17.88 15.04
N SER A 4 10.95 18.79 15.08
CA SER A 4 9.64 18.51 15.70
C SER A 4 8.62 18.17 14.61
N VAL A 5 7.90 17.07 14.78
CA VAL A 5 6.83 16.62 13.88
C VAL A 5 5.51 16.70 14.64
N LYS A 6 4.50 17.31 14.02
CA LYS A 6 3.14 17.34 14.58
C LYS A 6 2.48 15.99 14.31
N VAL A 7 1.97 15.36 15.37
CA VAL A 7 1.23 14.11 15.29
C VAL A 7 -0.17 14.31 15.86
N THR A 8 -1.14 13.55 15.35
CA THR A 8 -2.49 13.53 15.93
C THR A 8 -2.49 12.71 17.22
N ASP A 9 -3.50 12.90 18.08
CA ASP A 9 -3.66 12.10 19.30
C ASP A 9 -3.80 10.59 18.98
N ARG A 10 -4.44 10.25 17.85
CA ARG A 10 -4.56 8.88 17.38
C ARG A 10 -3.20 8.28 17.01
N THR A 11 -2.41 9.00 16.22
CA THR A 11 -1.05 8.56 15.85
C THR A 11 -0.17 8.37 17.08
N LYS A 12 -0.26 9.30 18.04
CA LYS A 12 0.47 9.19 19.31
C LYS A 12 0.05 7.95 20.10
N SER A 13 -1.26 7.68 20.18
CA SER A 13 -1.78 6.50 20.89
C SER A 13 -1.27 5.19 20.27
N HIS A 14 -1.26 5.09 18.93
CA HIS A 14 -0.70 3.91 18.24
C HIS A 14 0.79 3.73 18.51
N LEU A 15 1.58 4.83 18.57
CA LEU A 15 2.99 4.74 18.92
C LEU A 15 3.19 4.22 20.35
N GLU A 16 2.37 4.66 21.31
CA GLU A 16 2.44 4.20 22.70
C GLU A 16 2.06 2.72 22.85
N GLU A 17 1.05 2.27 22.10
CA GLU A 17 0.62 0.88 22.04
C GLU A 17 1.74 -0.03 21.51
N LEU A 18 2.34 0.33 20.36
CA LEU A 18 3.47 -0.40 19.79
C LEU A 18 4.70 -0.42 20.72
N GLN A 19 4.99 0.67 21.42
CA GLN A 19 6.05 0.69 22.43
C GLN A 19 5.78 -0.28 23.58
N ALA A 20 4.53 -0.38 24.03
CA ALA A 20 4.14 -1.31 25.09
C ALA A 20 4.26 -2.76 24.61
N GLU A 21 3.81 -3.06 23.40
CA GLU A 21 3.91 -4.39 22.78
C GLU A 21 5.37 -4.83 22.61
N ILE A 22 6.23 -3.98 22.04
CA ILE A 22 7.67 -4.24 21.92
C ILE A 22 8.29 -4.53 23.30
N ARG A 23 7.89 -3.78 24.32
CA ARG A 23 8.38 -4.00 25.69
C ARG A 23 7.90 -5.32 26.27
N LEU A 24 6.66 -5.74 26.00
CA LEU A 24 6.10 -7.00 26.47
C LEU A 24 6.78 -8.19 25.80
N GLU A 25 7.00 -8.14 24.49
CA GLU A 25 7.58 -9.25 23.73
C GLU A 25 9.10 -9.36 23.88
N THR A 26 9.80 -8.22 23.85
CA THR A 26 11.28 -8.21 23.79
C THR A 26 11.94 -7.85 25.12
N GLY A 27 11.18 -7.33 26.09
CA GLY A 27 11.69 -6.78 27.34
C GLY A 27 12.42 -5.43 27.19
N ARG A 28 12.55 -4.90 25.97
CA ARG A 28 13.29 -3.65 25.70
C ARG A 28 12.37 -2.45 25.79
N LYS A 29 12.85 -1.38 26.42
CA LYS A 29 12.22 -0.06 26.34
C LYS A 29 12.79 0.66 25.13
N VAL A 30 11.92 1.14 24.25
CA VAL A 30 12.27 1.98 23.10
C VAL A 30 11.58 3.33 23.25
N THR A 31 12.21 4.39 22.77
CA THR A 31 11.62 5.73 22.70
C THR A 31 10.71 5.86 21.48
N GLN A 32 9.81 6.86 21.48
CA GLN A 32 8.95 7.15 20.32
C GLN A 32 9.79 7.55 19.10
N GLN A 33 10.90 8.25 19.31
CA GLN A 33 11.82 8.63 18.24
C GLN A 33 12.46 7.38 17.61
N GLU A 34 13.01 6.47 18.41
CA GLU A 34 13.63 5.23 17.89
C GLU A 34 12.63 4.37 17.12
N LEU A 35 11.39 4.27 17.63
CA LEU A 35 10.32 3.55 16.95
C LEU A 35 9.97 4.20 15.61
N LEU A 36 9.80 5.53 15.59
CA LEU A 36 9.48 6.27 14.38
C LEU A 36 10.60 6.17 13.34
N GLU A 37 11.86 6.33 13.75
CA GLU A 37 13.03 6.19 12.86
C GLU A 37 13.09 4.78 12.24
N ARG A 38 12.80 3.74 13.04
CA ARG A 38 12.77 2.37 12.54
C ARG A 38 11.66 2.15 11.51
N ILE A 39 10.43 2.57 11.81
CA ILE A 39 9.28 2.46 10.89
C ILE A 39 9.58 3.18 9.58
N ILE A 40 10.08 4.42 9.65
CA ILE A 40 10.42 5.20 8.45
C ILE A 40 11.51 4.50 7.64
N THR A 41 12.53 3.96 8.28
CA THR A 41 13.61 3.24 7.59
C THR A 41 13.07 2.02 6.84
N GLU A 42 12.20 1.24 7.48
CA GLU A 42 11.57 0.07 6.85
C GLU A 42 10.64 0.48 5.70
N THR A 43 9.84 1.54 5.87
CA THR A 43 8.97 2.04 4.78
C THR A 43 9.77 2.66 3.62
N TYR A 44 10.95 3.24 3.90
CA TYR A 44 11.78 3.85 2.86
C TYR A 44 12.31 2.81 1.86
N GLU A 45 12.46 1.56 2.26
CA GLU A 45 12.83 0.46 1.36
C GLU A 45 11.69 0.15 0.35
N SER A 46 10.43 0.40 0.73
CA SER A 46 9.23 0.33 -0.13
C SER A 46 8.67 1.72 -0.48
N LYS A 47 9.56 2.70 -0.75
CA LYS A 47 9.16 4.10 -0.96
C LYS A 47 8.14 4.31 -2.08
N ASP A 48 8.14 3.46 -3.11
CA ASP A 48 7.28 3.64 -4.29
C ASP A 48 5.81 3.40 -3.90
N GLU A 49 5.53 2.34 -3.12
CA GLU A 49 4.19 2.08 -2.55
C GLU A 49 3.72 3.21 -1.63
N LEU A 50 4.64 3.77 -0.83
CA LEU A 50 4.33 4.91 0.03
C LEU A 50 3.97 6.13 -0.81
N ILE A 51 4.73 6.45 -1.86
CA ILE A 51 4.44 7.56 -2.77
C ILE A 51 3.09 7.36 -3.46
N ASP A 52 2.81 6.15 -3.92
CA ASP A 52 1.56 5.82 -4.60
C ASP A 52 0.35 5.94 -3.65
N SER A 53 0.52 5.67 -2.36
CA SER A 53 -0.55 5.86 -1.36
C SER A 53 -1.00 7.31 -1.19
N PHE A 54 -0.19 8.29 -1.64
CA PHE A 54 -0.52 9.71 -1.63
C PHE A 54 -1.04 10.22 -2.98
N ARG A 55 -1.13 9.37 -4.02
CA ARG A 55 -1.79 9.76 -5.27
C ARG A 55 -3.30 9.66 -5.06
N ASP A 56 -3.98 10.81 -5.09
CA ASP A 56 -5.43 10.91 -4.92
C ASP A 56 -6.23 10.33 -6.10
N ASP A 57 -5.59 10.10 -7.26
CA ASP A 57 -6.23 9.70 -8.50
C ASP A 57 -5.61 8.42 -9.07
N PHE A 58 -6.48 7.54 -9.58
CA PHE A 58 -6.09 6.46 -10.48
C PHE A 58 -5.31 7.06 -11.65
N GLU A 59 -4.02 6.73 -11.75
CA GLU A 59 -3.22 7.11 -12.90
C GLU A 59 -3.44 6.05 -13.99
N PRO A 60 -4.20 6.36 -15.06
CA PRO A 60 -4.39 5.42 -16.14
C PRO A 60 -3.03 5.15 -16.81
N LEU A 61 -2.90 3.95 -17.36
CA LEU A 61 -1.80 3.65 -18.28
C LEU A 61 -1.82 4.64 -19.43
N SER A 62 -0.63 5.07 -19.86
CA SER A 62 -0.48 5.84 -21.10
C SER A 62 -0.92 5.01 -22.31
N ASP A 63 -1.24 5.66 -23.43
CA ASP A 63 -1.64 4.98 -24.67
C ASP A 63 -0.56 3.96 -25.13
N ASP A 64 0.73 4.30 -24.98
CA ASP A 64 1.86 3.42 -25.29
C ASP A 64 1.90 2.18 -24.39
N GLU A 65 1.57 2.32 -23.10
CA GLU A 65 1.49 1.22 -22.14
C GLU A 65 0.26 0.33 -22.40
N ILE A 66 -0.86 0.93 -22.80
CA ILE A 66 -2.06 0.20 -23.22
C ILE A 66 -1.77 -0.60 -24.48
N GLU A 67 -1.14 0.00 -25.50
CA GLU A 67 -0.73 -0.71 -26.72
C GLU A 67 0.27 -1.83 -26.42
N GLN A 68 1.25 -1.59 -25.54
CA GLN A 68 2.20 -2.62 -25.12
C GLN A 68 1.48 -3.77 -24.41
N TRP A 69 0.58 -3.48 -23.48
CA TRP A 69 -0.24 -4.48 -22.79
C TRP A 69 -1.08 -5.31 -23.77
N LEU A 70 -1.71 -4.64 -24.73
CA LEU A 70 -2.55 -5.28 -25.75
C LEU A 70 -1.75 -6.01 -26.84
N SER A 71 -0.45 -5.70 -27.02
CA SER A 71 0.37 -6.28 -28.10
C SER A 71 0.50 -7.81 -28.07
N GLY A 72 0.39 -8.41 -26.89
CA GLY A 72 0.37 -9.86 -26.70
C GLY A 72 -1.03 -10.48 -26.73
N SER A 73 -2.07 -9.65 -26.80
CA SER A 73 -3.45 -10.12 -26.88
C SER A 73 -3.82 -10.49 -28.33
N SER A 74 -4.88 -11.25 -28.48
CA SER A 74 -5.46 -11.55 -29.79
C SER A 74 -6.97 -11.51 -29.66
N ASP A 75 -7.64 -10.96 -30.66
CA ASP A 75 -9.09 -11.08 -30.78
C ASP A 75 -9.41 -12.50 -31.29
N TRP A 76 -10.16 -13.26 -30.49
CA TRP A 76 -10.54 -14.64 -30.81
C TRP A 76 -11.82 -14.69 -31.66
N GLY A 77 -12.41 -13.54 -31.99
CA GLY A 77 -13.63 -13.43 -32.77
C GLY A 77 -14.87 -13.95 -32.03
N VAL A 78 -14.77 -14.10 -30.71
CA VAL A 78 -15.86 -14.51 -29.81
C VAL A 78 -16.24 -13.30 -28.99
N GLU A 79 -17.47 -12.84 -29.15
CA GLU A 79 -18.02 -11.77 -28.33
C GLU A 79 -18.40 -12.36 -26.97
N THR A 80 -17.74 -11.90 -25.91
CA THR A 80 -18.02 -12.31 -24.53
C THR A 80 -18.88 -11.25 -23.84
N ASN A 81 -19.89 -11.67 -23.10
CA ASN A 81 -20.70 -10.79 -22.25
C ASN A 81 -20.59 -11.18 -20.77
N GLU A 82 -21.01 -10.26 -19.90
CA GLU A 82 -20.96 -10.43 -18.44
C GLU A 82 -21.77 -11.65 -17.98
N ASP A 83 -23.00 -11.81 -18.48
CA ASP A 83 -23.90 -12.91 -18.08
C ASP A 83 -23.27 -14.29 -18.35
N GLU A 84 -22.61 -14.48 -19.49
CA GLU A 84 -21.93 -15.73 -19.86
C GLU A 84 -20.68 -15.99 -18.99
N ILE A 85 -19.94 -14.94 -18.63
CA ILE A 85 -18.77 -15.05 -17.78
C ILE A 85 -19.20 -15.45 -16.37
N ASP A 86 -20.24 -14.82 -15.84
CA ASP A 86 -20.75 -15.09 -14.50
C ASP A 86 -21.35 -16.50 -14.40
N ALA A 87 -22.08 -16.96 -15.43
CA ALA A 87 -22.57 -18.33 -15.51
C ALA A 87 -21.41 -19.36 -15.49
N VAL A 88 -20.26 -19.05 -16.09
CA VAL A 88 -19.09 -19.95 -16.10
C VAL A 88 -18.29 -19.89 -14.79
N LEU A 89 -18.10 -18.70 -14.21
CA LEU A 89 -17.26 -18.49 -13.03
C LEU A 89 -18.01 -18.74 -11.71
N TYR A 90 -19.29 -18.39 -11.66
CA TYR A 90 -20.09 -18.38 -10.44
C TYR A 90 -21.30 -19.33 -10.47
N GLY A 91 -21.73 -19.77 -11.66
CA GLY A 91 -22.73 -20.83 -11.82
C GLY A 91 -24.17 -20.42 -11.50
N GLU A 92 -24.49 -19.13 -11.62
CA GLU A 92 -25.86 -18.61 -11.51
C GLU A 92 -26.62 -18.73 -12.85
#